data_AF-A0A973X0L7-F1
#
_entry.id   AF-A0A973X0L7-F1
#
_cell.length_a   1.000
_cell.length_b   1.000
_cell.length_c   1.000
_cell.angle_alpha   90.00
_cell.angle_beta   90.00
_cell.angle_gamma   90.00
#
_symmetry.space_group_name_H-M   'P 1'
#
loop_
_entity.id
_entity.type
_entity.pdbx_description
1 polymer ?
#
loop_
_entity_poly.entity_id
_entity_poly.type
_entity_poly.pdbx_seq_one_letter_code
_entity_poly.pdbx_strand_id
1 'polypeptide(L)'
;MSETLTLNKIVNQKGISTAEAANRVSDLGWTPSYVQEAMTFPTDYKISKVPRDPMKQVLRSYFPMQEEKDNRVYGALDAALRGDMFRNVEPRWVEWMKLFLAIIPFPEISAARSMAMVGRLAPGEELRTGFTMQMVDEFRHSTIQMNLKKWYMENYIDPAGFDITEAAFGKCYATTIGRQFAEGFLTGDAITAANIYLTVVAETAFTNTLFVAMPSEAARNGDYALPTVFLSVQSDESRHIGNGHSMLMAMIHDPSNHQLLERDLKYAFWQNHAIVDAAIGTFIEYGTTNRDKNKESYAELWHRWIYEDYYRTYMLPLEKYGIKIHHDDVAEAWDRIVKKNYVHKTAQFFTVGWSFNFWRIEAQTEKDFEWFEHKYPGWYAEFGDFWKWHAKLSVPGEKNIAFNGDVGYVYPHRCWSCMVPCLIREDFCCDEVDGKMYTYCSEGCRWTHKVAFAAEYEGRATPAMGRFSGRREWEECYHGWDHADAMVDLGFVRSDGKTLVPQPHLRFEQKDMWTLDHIRGNTLGSPLRGFRALKAGTERDAAIAEYRKGFKINPCN
;
A
#
# COMPACT_ATOMS: atom_id res chain seq x y z
N MET A 1 65.75 6.03 8.75
CA MET A 1 65.37 7.45 8.83
C MET A 1 63.88 7.54 8.54
N SER A 2 63.06 7.84 9.56
CA SER A 2 61.63 8.07 9.38
C SER A 2 61.46 9.36 8.57
N GLU A 3 60.85 9.29 7.40
CA GLU A 3 60.43 10.51 6.71
C GLU A 3 59.48 11.28 7.62
N THR A 4 59.87 12.50 7.98
CA THR A 4 59.07 13.39 8.80
C THR A 4 57.78 13.75 8.03
N LEU A 5 56.63 13.26 8.50
CA LEU A 5 55.32 13.66 8.00
C LEU A 5 55.13 15.16 8.25
N THR A 6 55.06 15.95 7.18
CA THR A 6 54.76 17.39 7.27
C THR A 6 53.26 17.62 7.06
N LEU A 7 52.72 18.70 7.64
CA LEU A 7 51.31 19.07 7.45
C LEU A 7 50.94 19.17 5.96
N ASN A 8 51.83 19.77 5.15
CA ASN A 8 51.68 19.83 3.69
C ASN A 8 51.64 18.44 3.03
N LYS A 9 52.45 17.48 3.48
CA LYS A 9 52.37 16.10 2.98
C LYS A 9 51.07 15.42 3.41
N ILE A 10 50.51 15.75 4.58
CA ILE A 10 49.24 15.20 5.09
C ILE A 10 48.05 15.74 4.28
N VAL A 11 47.95 17.06 4.09
CA VAL A 11 46.81 17.67 3.37
C VAL A 11 46.85 17.43 1.86
N ASN A 12 48.01 17.14 1.29
CA ASN A 12 48.17 16.78 -0.12
C ASN A 12 48.01 15.27 -0.39
N GLN A 13 47.72 14.44 0.63
CA GLN A 13 47.41 13.03 0.38
C GLN A 13 46.17 12.94 -0.49
N LYS A 14 46.27 12.21 -1.60
CA LYS A 14 45.09 11.87 -2.39
C LYS A 14 44.13 11.11 -1.49
N GLY A 15 42.90 11.61 -1.37
CA GLY A 15 41.84 10.86 -0.70
C GLY A 15 41.63 9.51 -1.39
N ILE A 16 41.24 8.50 -0.61
CA ILE A 16 40.87 7.19 -1.16
C ILE A 16 39.65 7.33 -2.08
N SER A 17 39.54 6.51 -3.13
CA SER A 17 38.36 6.51 -4.01
C SER A 17 37.12 5.88 -3.34
N THR A 18 35.90 6.15 -3.80
CA THR A 18 34.67 5.53 -3.27
C THR A 18 34.74 4.01 -3.32
N ALA A 19 35.23 3.45 -4.43
CA ALA A 19 35.43 2.02 -4.59
C ALA A 19 36.44 1.46 -3.57
N GLU A 20 37.56 2.14 -3.35
CA GLU A 20 38.55 1.72 -2.34
C GLU A 20 37.97 1.80 -0.92
N ALA A 21 37.22 2.86 -0.61
CA ALA A 21 36.54 2.98 0.67
C ALA A 21 35.53 1.86 0.90
N ALA A 22 34.71 1.53 -0.10
CA ALA A 22 33.72 0.44 -0.02
C ALA A 22 34.40 -0.93 0.22
N ASN A 23 35.51 -1.19 -0.48
CA ASN A 23 36.29 -2.41 -0.26
C ASN A 23 36.81 -2.47 1.19
N ARG A 24 37.39 -1.38 1.71
CA ARG A 24 37.90 -1.32 3.10
C ARG A 24 36.79 -1.45 4.15
N VAL A 25 35.59 -0.93 3.88
CA VAL A 25 34.42 -1.12 4.77
C VAL A 25 34.05 -2.59 4.83
N SER A 26 34.13 -3.30 3.70
CA SER A 26 33.83 -4.73 3.63
C SER A 26 34.83 -5.57 4.44
N ASP A 27 36.08 -5.12 4.55
CA ASP A 27 37.14 -5.75 5.37
C ASP A 27 36.95 -5.56 6.89
N LEU A 28 35.98 -4.75 7.33
CA LEU A 28 35.71 -4.54 8.77
C LEU A 28 35.00 -5.73 9.42
N GLY A 29 34.47 -6.66 8.64
CA GLY A 29 33.78 -7.84 9.14
C GLY A 29 34.74 -8.85 9.74
N TRP A 30 34.33 -9.49 10.84
CA TRP A 30 35.06 -10.61 11.42
C TRP A 30 34.09 -11.68 11.89
N THR A 31 34.51 -12.94 11.83
CA THR A 31 33.78 -14.04 12.47
C THR A 31 34.19 -14.10 13.95
N PRO A 32 33.26 -13.91 14.90
CA PRO A 32 33.58 -14.02 16.32
C PRO A 32 34.08 -15.43 16.67
N SER A 33 35.15 -15.54 17.44
CA SER A 33 35.70 -16.82 17.92
C SER A 33 35.38 -17.14 19.38
N TYR A 34 34.88 -16.15 20.12
CA TYR A 34 34.65 -16.21 21.58
C TYR A 34 33.16 -16.15 21.95
N VAL A 35 32.27 -15.90 20.99
CA VAL A 35 30.81 -15.93 21.15
C VAL A 35 30.18 -16.48 19.89
N GLN A 36 29.04 -17.16 20.03
CA GLN A 36 28.16 -17.42 18.90
C GLN A 36 27.41 -16.12 18.55
N GLU A 37 27.40 -15.73 17.28
CA GLU A 37 26.61 -14.60 16.83
C GLU A 37 25.13 -14.86 17.13
N ALA A 38 24.46 -13.88 17.73
CA ALA A 38 23.06 -14.04 18.11
C ALA A 38 22.18 -14.03 16.85
N MET A 39 21.56 -15.18 16.54
CA MET A 39 20.47 -15.25 15.57
C MET A 39 19.28 -14.46 16.13
N THR A 40 19.21 -13.18 15.77
CA THR A 40 18.28 -12.23 16.36
C THR A 40 16.91 -12.28 15.67
N PHE A 41 16.89 -12.69 14.40
CA PHE A 41 15.68 -12.78 13.58
C PHE A 41 15.55 -14.18 12.98
N PRO A 42 14.40 -14.85 13.12
CA PRO A 42 14.20 -16.19 12.58
C PRO A 42 14.04 -16.15 11.05
N THR A 43 14.64 -17.14 10.38
CA THR A 43 14.41 -17.41 8.95
C THR A 43 14.57 -18.90 8.67
N ASP A 44 13.73 -19.42 7.79
CA ASP A 44 13.74 -20.81 7.30
C ASP A 44 14.64 -20.97 6.06
N TYR A 45 15.21 -19.88 5.57
CA TYR A 45 16.12 -19.82 4.43
C TYR A 45 17.56 -20.18 4.82
N LYS A 46 18.28 -20.78 3.87
CA LYS A 46 19.73 -20.97 3.95
C LYS A 46 20.46 -19.95 3.08
N ILE A 47 21.34 -19.16 3.68
CA ILE A 47 22.06 -18.10 2.96
C ILE A 47 23.56 -18.37 3.10
N SER A 48 24.11 -19.12 2.14
CA SER A 48 25.53 -19.55 2.16
C SER A 48 26.43 -18.70 1.28
N LYS A 49 25.88 -18.10 0.22
CA LYS A 49 26.62 -17.23 -0.70
C LYS A 49 26.59 -15.80 -0.17
N VAL A 50 27.77 -15.15 -0.14
CA VAL A 50 27.88 -13.73 0.19
C VAL A 50 27.24 -12.89 -0.93
N PRO A 51 26.16 -12.13 -0.67
CA PRO A 51 25.61 -11.20 -1.64
C PRO A 51 26.57 -10.02 -1.88
N ARG A 52 26.47 -9.40 -3.06
CA ARG A 52 27.29 -8.23 -3.42
C ARG A 52 26.49 -6.96 -3.30
N ASP A 53 27.10 -5.87 -2.85
CA ASP A 53 26.46 -4.55 -2.95
C ASP A 53 26.61 -4.03 -4.41
N PRO A 54 25.50 -3.85 -5.16
CA PRO A 54 25.58 -3.37 -6.54
C PRO A 54 26.00 -1.90 -6.65
N MET A 55 25.83 -1.09 -5.59
CA MET A 55 26.05 0.37 -5.64
C MET A 55 27.30 0.82 -4.89
N LYS A 56 27.81 0.02 -3.95
CA LYS A 56 29.07 0.26 -3.23
C LYS A 56 29.10 1.64 -2.56
N GLN A 57 27.99 2.00 -1.92
CA GLN A 57 27.80 3.32 -1.35
C GLN A 57 28.58 3.44 -0.02
N VAL A 58 29.20 4.59 0.22
CA VAL A 58 29.85 4.91 1.51
C VAL A 58 29.31 6.21 2.08
N LEU A 59 29.36 6.38 3.41
CA LEU A 59 28.73 7.52 4.10
C LEU A 59 29.13 8.89 3.53
N ARG A 60 30.41 9.08 3.20
CA ARG A 60 30.92 10.34 2.65
C ARG A 60 30.36 10.72 1.27
N SER A 61 29.89 9.75 0.49
CA SER A 61 29.20 10.01 -0.79
C SER A 61 27.69 10.02 -0.62
N TYR A 62 27.17 9.27 0.36
CA TYR A 62 25.75 9.15 0.65
C TYR A 62 25.16 10.45 1.21
N PHE A 63 25.73 10.99 2.30
CA PHE A 63 25.13 12.16 2.95
C PHE A 63 25.08 13.40 2.06
N PRO A 64 26.15 13.79 1.33
CA PRO A 64 26.06 14.95 0.43
C PRO A 64 25.05 14.75 -0.71
N MET A 65 24.90 13.51 -1.20
CA MET A 65 23.91 13.19 -2.22
C MET A 65 22.48 13.36 -1.69
N GLN A 66 22.19 12.85 -0.49
CA GLN A 66 20.85 12.98 0.11
C GLN A 66 20.57 14.44 0.55
N GLU A 67 21.57 15.14 1.07
CA GLU A 67 21.48 16.57 1.44
C GLU A 67 21.10 17.44 0.24
N GLU A 68 21.74 17.24 -0.92
CA GLU A 68 21.40 17.98 -2.14
C GLU A 68 19.96 17.71 -2.60
N LYS A 69 19.49 16.47 -2.49
CA LYS A 69 18.09 16.12 -2.81
C LYS A 69 17.11 16.86 -1.90
N ASP A 70 17.37 16.87 -0.59
CA ASP A 70 16.49 17.50 0.39
C ASP A 70 16.50 19.03 0.24
N ASN A 71 17.67 19.65 0.04
CA ASN A 71 17.77 21.08 -0.23
C ASN A 71 16.93 21.51 -1.44
N ARG A 72 16.92 20.70 -2.51
CA ARG A 72 16.07 20.96 -3.68
C ARG A 72 14.59 20.81 -3.37
N VAL A 73 14.19 19.78 -2.64
CA VAL A 73 12.78 19.56 -2.26
C VAL A 73 12.26 20.72 -1.42
N TYR A 74 12.94 21.04 -0.31
CA TYR A 74 12.48 22.11 0.58
C TYR A 74 12.57 23.50 -0.06
N GLY A 75 13.61 23.75 -0.88
CA GLY A 75 13.71 24.97 -1.67
C GLY A 75 12.57 25.14 -2.67
N ALA A 76 12.16 24.05 -3.34
CA ALA A 76 11.03 24.06 -4.28
C ALA A 76 9.69 24.28 -3.57
N LEU A 77 9.45 23.64 -2.42
CA LEU A 77 8.23 23.86 -1.63
C LEU A 77 8.12 25.30 -1.13
N ASP A 78 9.22 25.90 -0.66
CA ASP A 78 9.25 27.31 -0.23
C ASP A 78 9.05 28.30 -1.40
N ALA A 79 9.66 28.02 -2.56
CA ALA A 79 9.44 28.82 -3.76
C ALA A 79 7.97 28.78 -4.21
N ALA A 80 7.36 27.61 -4.15
CA ALA A 80 6.01 27.42 -4.64
C ALA A 80 4.93 27.92 -3.67
N LEU A 81 5.22 27.94 -2.37
CA LEU A 81 4.44 28.69 -1.38
C LEU A 81 4.46 30.19 -1.67
N ARG A 82 5.64 30.76 -1.93
CA ARG A 82 5.77 32.19 -2.31
C ARG A 82 5.10 32.52 -3.63
N GLY A 83 5.04 31.56 -4.54
CA GLY A 83 4.38 31.66 -5.84
C GLY A 83 2.86 31.46 -5.81
N ASP A 84 2.26 31.20 -4.65
CA ASP A 84 0.83 30.87 -4.48
C ASP A 84 0.39 29.69 -5.39
N MET A 85 1.32 28.78 -5.70
CA MET A 85 1.11 27.73 -6.71
C MET A 85 0.06 26.71 -6.28
N PHE A 86 -0.23 26.61 -4.97
CA PHE A 86 -1.11 25.60 -4.41
C PHE A 86 -2.56 26.04 -4.34
N ARG A 87 -2.83 27.34 -4.48
CA ARG A 87 -4.17 27.91 -4.34
C ARG A 87 -5.22 27.31 -5.26
N ASN A 88 -4.80 26.87 -6.45
CA ASN A 88 -5.68 26.32 -7.48
C ASN A 88 -5.49 24.80 -7.66
N VAL A 89 -4.87 24.13 -6.69
CA VAL A 89 -4.82 22.66 -6.69
C VAL A 89 -6.24 22.12 -6.65
N GLU A 90 -6.49 21.05 -7.39
CA GLU A 90 -7.83 20.50 -7.46
C GLU A 90 -8.25 19.84 -6.14
N PRO A 91 -9.34 20.31 -5.48
CA PRO A 91 -9.77 19.76 -4.20
C PRO A 91 -10.02 18.26 -4.21
N ARG A 92 -10.55 17.70 -5.31
CA ARG A 92 -10.77 16.24 -5.43
C ARG A 92 -9.47 15.47 -5.21
N TRP A 93 -8.37 15.93 -5.81
CA TRP A 93 -7.06 15.29 -5.70
C TRP A 93 -6.53 15.34 -4.26
N VAL A 94 -6.57 16.53 -3.65
CA VAL A 94 -6.03 16.74 -2.30
C VAL A 94 -6.78 15.94 -1.23
N GLU A 95 -8.10 15.78 -1.36
CA GLU A 95 -8.88 14.98 -0.42
C GLU A 95 -8.44 13.50 -0.42
N TRP A 96 -8.12 12.92 -1.56
CA TRP A 96 -7.55 11.57 -1.60
C TRP A 96 -6.14 11.49 -1.03
N MET A 97 -5.37 12.60 -1.05
CA MET A 97 -4.06 12.65 -0.41
C MET A 97 -4.14 12.50 1.11
N LYS A 98 -5.29 12.82 1.73
CA LYS A 98 -5.50 12.53 3.16
C LYS A 98 -5.37 11.03 3.44
N LEU A 99 -6.00 10.18 2.63
CA LEU A 99 -5.89 8.73 2.80
C LEU A 99 -4.50 8.21 2.39
N PHE A 100 -3.98 8.66 1.24
CA PHE A 100 -2.67 8.23 0.74
C PHE A 100 -1.54 8.56 1.73
N LEU A 101 -1.44 9.81 2.18
CA LEU A 101 -0.40 10.27 3.10
C LEU A 101 -0.65 9.86 4.57
N ALA A 102 -1.84 9.35 4.91
CA ALA A 102 -2.05 8.64 6.18
C ALA A 102 -1.47 7.22 6.14
N ILE A 103 -1.37 6.61 4.96
CA ILE A 103 -0.86 5.25 4.79
C ILE A 103 0.65 5.28 4.57
N ILE A 104 1.13 5.85 3.46
CA ILE A 104 2.49 5.61 2.93
C ILE A 104 3.64 5.84 3.92
N PRO A 105 3.65 6.87 4.80
CA PRO A 105 4.74 7.03 5.76
C PRO A 105 4.96 5.84 6.68
N PHE A 106 3.93 5.01 6.90
CA PHE A 106 3.99 3.83 7.77
C PHE A 106 4.66 2.61 7.10
N PRO A 107 4.33 2.21 5.85
CA PRO A 107 5.19 1.36 5.03
C PRO A 107 6.66 1.79 5.04
N GLU A 108 6.98 3.08 4.86
CA GLU A 108 8.39 3.52 4.84
C GLU A 108 9.10 3.24 6.18
N ILE A 109 8.53 3.68 7.32
CA ILE A 109 9.17 3.41 8.62
C ILE A 109 9.20 1.91 8.95
N SER A 110 8.28 1.13 8.37
CA SER A 110 8.30 -0.33 8.47
C SER A 110 9.45 -0.89 7.64
N ALA A 111 9.67 -0.43 6.41
CA ALA A 111 10.81 -0.80 5.59
C ALA A 111 12.15 -0.46 6.27
N ALA A 112 12.25 0.69 6.93
CA ALA A 112 13.44 1.05 7.72
C ALA A 112 13.77 -0.02 8.78
N ARG A 113 12.75 -0.48 9.51
CA ARG A 113 12.90 -1.54 10.51
C ARG A 113 13.25 -2.89 9.87
N SER A 114 12.65 -3.22 8.73
CA SER A 114 12.94 -4.44 7.97
C SER A 114 14.40 -4.51 7.52
N MET A 115 14.99 -3.37 7.14
CA MET A 115 16.39 -3.30 6.76
C MET A 115 17.35 -3.66 7.90
N ALA A 116 17.01 -3.26 9.13
CA ALA A 116 17.75 -3.71 10.31
C ALA A 116 17.64 -5.23 10.55
N MET A 117 16.53 -5.85 10.15
CA MET A 117 16.32 -7.30 10.23
C MET A 117 17.14 -8.05 9.19
N VAL A 118 16.96 -7.75 7.90
CA VAL A 118 17.64 -8.45 6.80
C VAL A 118 19.15 -8.16 6.77
N GLY A 119 19.57 -6.97 7.18
CA GLY A 119 20.99 -6.64 7.35
C GLY A 119 21.72 -7.55 8.32
N ARG A 120 21.03 -8.11 9.33
CA ARG A 120 21.64 -9.10 10.25
C ARG A 120 21.72 -10.50 9.65
N LEU A 121 20.88 -10.81 8.68
CA LEU A 121 20.84 -12.12 8.01
C LEU A 121 21.75 -12.20 6.80
N ALA A 122 22.10 -11.08 6.18
CA ALA A 122 23.04 -11.04 5.07
C ALA A 122 24.44 -11.52 5.53
N PRO A 123 25.01 -12.58 4.91
CA PRO A 123 26.38 -12.99 5.20
C PRO A 123 27.40 -12.02 4.57
N GLY A 124 28.55 -11.84 5.22
CA GLY A 124 29.55 -10.84 4.84
C GLY A 124 29.09 -9.41 5.15
N GLU A 125 29.88 -8.41 4.75
CA GLU A 125 29.64 -7.00 5.14
C GLU A 125 29.15 -6.09 4.01
N GLU A 126 29.36 -6.48 2.75
CA GLU A 126 29.01 -5.63 1.60
C GLU A 126 27.53 -5.25 1.62
N LEU A 127 26.64 -6.23 1.54
CA LEU A 127 25.21 -5.95 1.47
C LEU A 127 24.63 -5.43 2.80
N ARG A 128 25.28 -5.70 3.94
CA ARG A 128 24.89 -5.10 5.23
C ARG A 128 24.98 -3.57 5.18
N THR A 129 25.99 -3.05 4.51
CA THR A 129 26.12 -1.61 4.25
C THR A 129 24.99 -1.13 3.35
N GLY A 130 24.69 -1.85 2.26
CA GLY A 130 23.57 -1.55 1.36
C GLY A 130 22.23 -1.44 2.09
N PHE A 131 21.89 -2.43 2.93
CA PHE A 131 20.68 -2.40 3.75
C PHE A 131 20.71 -1.30 4.81
N THR A 132 21.88 -0.98 5.38
CA THR A 132 22.00 0.15 6.31
C THR A 132 21.71 1.49 5.62
N MET A 133 22.15 1.68 4.38
CA MET A 133 21.83 2.89 3.61
C MET A 133 20.35 2.95 3.26
N GLN A 134 19.76 1.81 2.84
CA GLN A 134 18.32 1.72 2.61
C GLN A 134 17.54 2.05 3.89
N MET A 135 17.95 1.57 5.07
CA MET A 135 17.32 1.96 6.34
C MET A 135 17.28 3.48 6.53
N VAL A 136 18.37 4.19 6.18
CA VAL A 136 18.43 5.65 6.28
C VAL A 136 17.57 6.33 5.21
N ASP A 137 17.51 5.75 4.00
CA ASP A 137 16.59 6.19 2.94
C ASP A 137 15.13 6.07 3.41
N GLU A 138 14.74 4.97 4.04
CA GLU A 138 13.37 4.79 4.53
C GLU A 138 13.01 5.72 5.71
N PHE A 139 13.98 6.04 6.58
CA PHE A 139 13.79 7.10 7.58
C PHE A 139 13.54 8.46 6.90
N ARG A 140 14.30 8.77 5.85
CA ARG A 140 14.10 9.97 5.03
C ARG A 140 12.71 9.93 4.38
N HIS A 141 12.31 8.83 3.77
CA HIS A 141 11.02 8.68 3.07
C HIS A 141 9.84 8.93 4.02
N SER A 142 9.83 8.26 5.17
CA SER A 142 8.79 8.47 6.19
C SER A 142 8.73 9.94 6.62
N THR A 143 9.88 10.53 6.94
CA THR A 143 9.95 11.90 7.46
C THR A 143 9.55 12.95 6.41
N ILE A 144 10.03 12.82 5.18
CA ILE A 144 9.76 13.79 4.11
C ILE A 144 8.29 13.74 3.67
N GLN A 145 7.67 12.56 3.68
CA GLN A 145 6.24 12.40 3.39
C GLN A 145 5.36 12.90 4.54
N MET A 146 5.78 12.74 5.80
CA MET A 146 5.12 13.38 6.94
C MET A 146 5.21 14.92 6.87
N ASN A 147 6.36 15.46 6.45
CA ASN A 147 6.52 16.89 6.22
C ASN A 147 5.65 17.38 5.07
N LEU A 148 5.54 16.61 3.99
CA LEU A 148 4.62 16.89 2.89
C LEU A 148 3.19 16.97 3.41
N LYS A 149 2.75 15.97 4.18
CA LYS A 149 1.41 15.95 4.80
C LYS A 149 1.15 17.19 5.65
N LYS A 150 2.10 17.60 6.49
CA LYS A 150 2.03 18.84 7.26
C LYS A 150 1.87 20.05 6.32
N TRP A 151 2.61 20.07 5.21
CA TRP A 151 2.52 21.13 4.23
C TRP A 151 1.12 21.21 3.59
N TYR A 152 0.46 20.09 3.27
CA TYR A 152 -0.95 20.10 2.85
C TYR A 152 -1.87 20.64 3.95
N MET A 153 -1.68 20.20 5.19
CA MET A 153 -2.47 20.65 6.34
C MET A 153 -2.39 22.17 6.53
N GLU A 154 -1.23 22.79 6.27
CA GLU A 154 -1.02 24.23 6.46
C GLU A 154 -1.56 25.07 5.29
N ASN A 155 -1.67 24.50 4.08
CA ASN A 155 -1.89 25.27 2.85
C ASN A 155 -3.19 24.91 2.10
N TYR A 156 -3.82 23.79 2.42
CA TYR A 156 -5.08 23.40 1.80
C TYR A 156 -6.29 24.04 2.50
N ILE A 157 -7.36 24.30 1.75
CA ILE A 157 -8.58 24.97 2.24
C ILE A 157 -9.30 24.19 3.35
N ASP A 158 -9.16 22.86 3.39
CA ASP A 158 -9.82 22.00 4.37
C ASP A 158 -8.81 21.09 5.08
N PRO A 159 -8.15 21.58 6.15
CA PRO A 159 -7.10 20.84 6.86
C PRO A 159 -7.64 19.63 7.64
N ALA A 160 -8.95 19.58 7.91
CA ALA A 160 -9.57 18.52 8.69
C ALA A 160 -9.39 17.15 7.99
N GLY A 161 -8.84 16.19 8.70
CA GLY A 161 -8.44 14.89 8.17
C GLY A 161 -6.93 14.75 8.05
N PHE A 162 -6.20 15.82 7.65
CA PHE A 162 -4.74 15.80 7.66
C PHE A 162 -4.17 15.80 9.09
N ASP A 163 -4.80 16.59 9.96
CA ASP A 163 -4.49 16.77 11.38
C ASP A 163 -4.63 15.49 12.22
N ILE A 164 -5.48 14.56 11.79
CA ILE A 164 -5.78 13.31 12.52
C ILE A 164 -5.20 12.05 11.86
N THR A 165 -4.49 12.16 10.73
CA THR A 165 -4.02 10.99 9.96
C THR A 165 -3.30 9.91 10.77
N GLU A 166 -2.42 10.29 11.71
CA GLU A 166 -1.72 9.31 12.57
C GLU A 166 -2.67 8.53 13.49
N ALA A 167 -3.65 9.24 14.07
CA ALA A 167 -4.69 8.60 14.87
C ALA A 167 -5.65 7.78 14.00
N ALA A 168 -5.97 8.27 12.80
CA ALA A 168 -6.85 7.64 11.84
C ALA A 168 -6.24 6.36 11.25
N PHE A 169 -4.92 6.28 11.10
CA PHE A 169 -4.21 5.11 10.55
C PHE A 169 -4.59 3.81 11.27
N GLY A 170 -4.66 3.83 12.60
CA GLY A 170 -5.04 2.66 13.41
C GLY A 170 -6.55 2.43 13.55
N LYS A 171 -7.40 3.32 13.01
CA LYS A 171 -8.83 3.39 13.34
C LYS A 171 -9.77 3.32 12.13
N CYS A 172 -9.38 3.80 10.95
CA CYS A 172 -10.25 3.84 9.77
C CYS A 172 -10.30 2.46 9.08
N TYR A 173 -11.48 2.06 8.61
CA TYR A 173 -11.63 0.82 7.83
C TYR A 173 -10.73 0.79 6.58
N ALA A 174 -10.52 1.95 5.93
CA ALA A 174 -9.70 2.06 4.73
C ALA A 174 -8.20 1.94 5.05
N THR A 175 -7.73 2.50 6.16
CA THR A 175 -6.31 2.44 6.54
C THR A 175 -5.90 1.05 7.02
N THR A 176 -6.83 0.19 7.44
CA THR A 176 -6.51 -1.23 7.73
C THR A 176 -5.94 -1.97 6.51
N ILE A 177 -6.31 -1.55 5.29
CA ILE A 177 -5.76 -2.07 4.04
C ILE A 177 -4.28 -1.69 3.92
N GLY A 178 -3.97 -0.40 4.10
CA GLY A 178 -2.59 0.11 4.09
C GLY A 178 -1.72 -0.42 5.24
N ARG A 179 -2.33 -0.65 6.41
CA ARG A 179 -1.65 -1.29 7.53
C ARG A 179 -1.28 -2.73 7.23
N GLN A 180 -2.16 -3.50 6.59
CA GLN A 180 -1.85 -4.87 6.17
C GLN A 180 -0.67 -4.91 5.20
N PHE A 181 -0.56 -3.93 4.31
CA PHE A 181 0.57 -3.80 3.40
C PHE A 181 1.89 -3.59 4.16
N ALA A 182 1.92 -2.62 5.08
CA ALA A 182 3.12 -2.31 5.87
C ALA A 182 3.51 -3.41 6.86
N GLU A 183 2.54 -4.05 7.52
CA GLU A 183 2.82 -5.17 8.44
C GLU A 183 3.46 -6.35 7.70
N GLY A 184 3.18 -6.53 6.40
CA GLY A 184 3.85 -7.51 5.56
C GLY A 184 5.38 -7.30 5.43
N PHE A 185 5.89 -6.10 5.69
CA PHE A 185 7.33 -5.81 5.65
C PHE A 185 8.06 -6.34 6.88
N LEU A 186 7.34 -6.53 7.99
CA LEU A 186 7.92 -6.80 9.32
C LEU A 186 7.51 -8.14 9.91
N THR A 187 6.42 -8.73 9.43
CA THR A 187 5.79 -9.90 10.06
C THR A 187 6.01 -11.16 9.24
N GLY A 188 6.42 -12.22 9.93
CA GLY A 188 6.73 -13.52 9.36
C GLY A 188 8.24 -13.79 9.33
N ASP A 189 8.64 -14.71 8.46
CA ASP A 189 10.06 -15.01 8.23
C ASP A 189 10.75 -13.72 7.77
N ALA A 190 11.87 -13.37 8.39
CA ALA A 190 12.55 -12.12 8.13
C ALA A 190 12.99 -11.95 6.67
N ILE A 191 13.33 -13.04 5.95
CA ILE A 191 13.62 -13.00 4.52
C ILE A 191 12.33 -12.80 3.72
N THR A 192 11.28 -13.53 4.05
CA THR A 192 9.99 -13.39 3.38
C THR A 192 9.47 -11.95 3.48
N ALA A 193 9.52 -11.36 4.68
CA ALA A 193 8.99 -10.03 4.95
C ALA A 193 9.88 -8.90 4.38
N ALA A 194 11.17 -8.89 4.76
CA ALA A 194 12.06 -7.78 4.44
C ALA A 194 12.68 -7.87 3.05
N ASN A 195 12.86 -9.07 2.49
CA ASN A 195 13.44 -9.24 1.16
C ASN A 195 12.37 -9.56 0.10
N ILE A 196 11.66 -10.68 0.23
CA ILE A 196 10.76 -11.13 -0.84
C ILE A 196 9.56 -10.19 -0.98
N TYR A 197 8.82 -9.95 0.11
CA TYR A 197 7.61 -9.14 0.09
C TYR A 197 7.90 -7.67 -0.19
N LEU A 198 8.84 -7.07 0.56
CA LEU A 198 9.23 -5.67 0.40
C LEU A 198 10.07 -5.45 -0.86
N THR A 199 11.35 -5.83 -0.84
CA THR A 199 12.29 -5.37 -1.88
C THR A 199 12.08 -6.02 -3.24
N VAL A 200 11.82 -7.32 -3.29
CA VAL A 200 11.73 -8.11 -4.53
C VAL A 200 10.37 -7.96 -5.21
N VAL A 201 9.31 -7.67 -4.45
CA VAL A 201 7.95 -7.52 -4.99
C VAL A 201 7.43 -6.09 -4.84
N ALA A 202 7.21 -5.59 -3.63
CA ALA A 202 6.59 -4.26 -3.44
C ALA A 202 7.40 -3.16 -4.13
N GLU A 203 8.71 -3.10 -3.85
CA GLU A 203 9.61 -2.08 -4.39
C GLU A 203 9.92 -2.28 -5.86
N THR A 204 10.18 -3.51 -6.28
CA THR A 204 10.56 -3.78 -7.67
C THR A 204 9.38 -3.72 -8.63
N ALA A 205 8.20 -4.19 -8.22
CA ALA A 205 7.02 -4.24 -9.09
C ALA A 205 6.15 -2.99 -8.96
N PHE A 206 5.74 -2.64 -7.74
CA PHE A 206 4.61 -1.73 -7.53
C PHE A 206 5.03 -0.27 -7.30
N THR A 207 6.24 0.00 -6.84
CA THR A 207 6.73 1.36 -6.55
C THR A 207 6.58 2.33 -7.72
N ASN A 208 6.73 1.91 -8.98
CA ASN A 208 6.49 2.83 -10.10
C ASN A 208 5.03 3.36 -10.14
N THR A 209 4.05 2.56 -9.73
CA THR A 209 2.66 3.02 -9.59
C THR A 209 2.50 4.07 -8.50
N LEU A 210 3.25 3.96 -7.39
CA LEU A 210 3.22 4.92 -6.29
C LEU A 210 4.05 6.19 -6.56
N PHE A 211 5.23 6.05 -7.14
CA PHE A 211 6.26 7.10 -7.17
C PHE A 211 6.49 7.70 -8.56
N VAL A 212 5.80 7.21 -9.59
CA VAL A 212 5.80 7.82 -10.93
C VAL A 212 4.39 8.19 -11.37
N ALA A 213 3.42 7.27 -11.25
CA ALA A 213 2.05 7.58 -11.66
C ALA A 213 1.34 8.58 -10.73
N MET A 214 1.44 8.44 -9.40
CA MET A 214 0.85 9.43 -8.49
C MET A 214 1.43 10.84 -8.69
N PRO A 215 2.76 11.06 -8.79
CA PRO A 215 3.32 12.36 -9.21
C PRO A 215 2.78 12.87 -10.55
N SER A 216 2.64 11.98 -11.53
CA SER A 216 2.14 12.37 -12.85
C SER A 216 0.69 12.87 -12.78
N GLU A 217 -0.17 12.20 -12.01
CA GLU A 217 -1.56 12.64 -11.78
C GLU A 217 -1.64 13.87 -10.89
N ALA A 218 -0.79 13.99 -9.86
CA ALA A 218 -0.72 15.19 -9.03
C ALA A 218 -0.44 16.43 -9.86
N ALA A 219 0.59 16.39 -10.72
CA ALA A 219 0.95 17.50 -11.60
C ALA A 219 -0.22 17.89 -12.54
N ARG A 220 -0.98 16.90 -13.03
CA ARG A 220 -2.18 17.13 -13.87
C ARG A 220 -3.34 17.79 -13.13
N ASN A 221 -3.35 17.75 -11.80
CA ASN A 221 -4.36 18.34 -10.92
C ASN A 221 -3.84 19.62 -10.22
N GLY A 222 -2.73 20.19 -10.70
CA GLY A 222 -2.15 21.42 -10.15
C GLY A 222 -1.36 21.22 -8.86
N ASP A 223 -1.13 19.98 -8.44
CA ASP A 223 -0.34 19.64 -7.28
C ASP A 223 1.13 19.43 -7.68
N TYR A 224 1.98 20.38 -7.30
CA TYR A 224 3.43 20.33 -7.52
C TYR A 224 4.19 19.78 -6.31
N ALA A 225 3.56 19.75 -5.13
CA ALA A 225 4.22 19.42 -3.88
C ALA A 225 4.48 17.91 -3.80
N LEU A 226 3.47 17.10 -4.11
CA LEU A 226 3.64 15.64 -4.18
C LEU A 226 4.70 15.24 -5.21
N PRO A 227 4.70 15.70 -6.47
CA PRO A 227 5.74 15.36 -7.43
C PRO A 227 7.15 15.73 -6.96
N THR A 228 7.31 16.89 -6.35
CA THR A 228 8.61 17.37 -5.85
C THR A 228 9.17 16.40 -4.80
N VAL A 229 8.33 15.94 -3.87
CA VAL A 229 8.73 15.01 -2.82
C VAL A 229 8.89 13.58 -3.36
N PHE A 230 7.90 13.04 -4.05
CA PHE A 230 7.85 11.63 -4.43
C PHE A 230 8.84 11.28 -5.54
N LEU A 231 9.17 12.19 -6.47
CA LEU A 231 10.24 11.95 -7.45
C LEU A 231 11.63 11.98 -6.79
N SER A 232 11.78 12.71 -5.68
CA SER A 232 13.00 12.71 -4.87
C SER A 232 13.17 11.41 -4.10
N VAL A 233 12.08 10.85 -3.57
CA VAL A 233 12.02 9.51 -2.97
C VAL A 233 12.32 8.43 -4.01
N GLN A 234 11.67 8.48 -5.18
CA GLN A 234 11.87 7.51 -6.27
C GLN A 234 13.34 7.34 -6.68
N SER A 235 14.14 8.39 -6.58
CA SER A 235 15.57 8.34 -6.92
C SER A 235 16.40 7.48 -5.96
N ASP A 236 15.88 7.13 -4.79
CA ASP A 236 16.51 6.21 -3.83
C ASP A 236 16.13 4.74 -4.08
N GLU A 237 14.93 4.49 -4.60
CA GLU A 237 14.38 3.14 -4.84
C GLU A 237 15.25 2.24 -5.72
N SER A 238 16.03 2.82 -6.64
CA SER A 238 16.98 2.04 -7.45
C SER A 238 18.00 1.27 -6.61
N ARG A 239 18.39 1.79 -5.43
CA ARG A 239 19.28 1.09 -4.50
C ARG A 239 18.57 -0.06 -3.82
N HIS A 240 17.30 0.14 -3.48
CA HIS A 240 16.49 -0.80 -2.73
C HIS A 240 16.23 -2.06 -3.57
N ILE A 241 15.85 -1.85 -4.84
CA ILE A 241 15.72 -2.90 -5.86
C ILE A 241 17.03 -3.67 -6.02
N GLY A 242 18.16 -2.96 -6.08
CA GLY A 242 19.49 -3.57 -6.17
C GLY A 242 19.83 -4.45 -4.97
N ASN A 243 19.54 -3.96 -3.76
CA ASN A 243 19.75 -4.72 -2.52
C ASN A 243 18.92 -5.99 -2.50
N GLY A 244 17.63 -5.85 -2.82
CA GLY A 244 16.66 -6.93 -2.84
C GLY A 244 17.05 -8.04 -3.81
N HIS A 245 17.40 -7.66 -5.03
CA HIS A 245 17.86 -8.58 -6.06
C HIS A 245 19.15 -9.30 -5.67
N SER A 246 20.11 -8.60 -5.07
CA SER A 246 21.37 -9.22 -4.66
C SER A 246 21.17 -10.31 -3.60
N MET A 247 20.30 -10.06 -2.62
CA MET A 247 19.95 -11.05 -1.60
C MET A 247 19.18 -12.23 -2.19
N LEU A 248 18.19 -11.99 -3.07
CA LEU A 248 17.50 -13.05 -3.80
C LEU A 248 18.50 -13.93 -4.55
N MET A 249 19.44 -13.33 -5.27
CA MET A 249 20.45 -14.03 -6.04
C MET A 249 21.46 -14.79 -5.16
N ALA A 250 21.65 -14.41 -3.90
CA ALA A 250 22.43 -15.19 -2.95
C ALA A 250 21.70 -16.47 -2.51
N MET A 251 20.37 -16.41 -2.39
CA MET A 251 19.53 -17.52 -1.92
C MET A 251 19.09 -18.49 -3.01
N ILE A 252 18.84 -17.99 -4.23
CA ILE A 252 18.24 -18.75 -5.34
C ILE A 252 19.12 -19.89 -5.86
N HIS A 253 20.43 -19.84 -5.63
CA HIS A 253 21.35 -20.89 -6.07
C HIS A 253 21.36 -22.12 -5.16
N ASP A 254 20.74 -22.06 -3.98
CA ASP A 254 20.54 -23.22 -3.11
C ASP A 254 19.13 -23.80 -3.40
N PRO A 255 19.03 -24.98 -4.04
CA PRO A 255 17.72 -25.58 -4.36
C PRO A 255 16.87 -25.87 -3.13
N SER A 256 17.49 -25.99 -1.95
CA SER A 256 16.72 -26.15 -0.71
C SER A 256 15.95 -24.90 -0.30
N ASN A 257 16.15 -23.75 -0.96
CA ASN A 257 15.32 -22.55 -0.78
C ASN A 257 14.16 -22.45 -1.77
N HIS A 258 14.17 -23.21 -2.88
CA HIS A 258 13.22 -23.00 -4.00
C HIS A 258 11.77 -23.09 -3.57
N GLN A 259 11.42 -24.09 -2.76
CA GLN A 259 10.06 -24.25 -2.23
C GLN A 259 9.59 -23.02 -1.41
N LEU A 260 10.48 -22.39 -0.64
CA LEU A 260 10.15 -21.16 0.09
C LEU A 260 10.05 -19.96 -0.85
N LEU A 261 10.98 -19.83 -1.79
CA LEU A 261 10.97 -18.74 -2.77
C LEU A 261 9.69 -18.75 -3.62
N GLU A 262 9.26 -19.93 -4.07
CA GLU A 262 8.01 -20.10 -4.83
C GLU A 262 6.79 -19.68 -4.00
N ARG A 263 6.70 -20.16 -2.75
CA ARG A 263 5.64 -19.77 -1.80
C ARG A 263 5.62 -18.25 -1.60
N ASP A 264 6.79 -17.67 -1.34
CA ASP A 264 6.91 -16.29 -0.90
C ASP A 264 6.72 -15.31 -2.05
N LEU A 265 7.21 -15.62 -3.24
CA LEU A 265 6.95 -14.83 -4.45
C LEU A 265 5.45 -14.82 -4.78
N LYS A 266 4.78 -15.98 -4.68
CA LYS A 266 3.32 -16.07 -4.87
C LYS A 266 2.57 -15.23 -3.83
N TYR A 267 2.88 -15.43 -2.56
CA TYR A 267 2.27 -14.69 -1.45
C TYR A 267 2.46 -13.17 -1.63
N ALA A 268 3.71 -12.75 -1.83
CA ALA A 268 4.07 -11.35 -1.97
C ALA A 268 3.38 -10.72 -3.17
N PHE A 269 3.46 -11.33 -4.36
CA PHE A 269 2.82 -10.80 -5.56
C PHE A 269 1.31 -10.63 -5.35
N TRP A 270 0.64 -11.67 -4.85
CA TRP A 270 -0.81 -11.65 -4.72
C TRP A 270 -1.31 -10.63 -3.69
N GLN A 271 -0.65 -10.52 -2.54
CA GLN A 271 -1.01 -9.51 -1.54
C GLN A 271 -0.77 -8.09 -2.04
N ASN A 272 0.38 -7.85 -2.69
CA ASN A 272 0.70 -6.55 -3.25
C ASN A 272 -0.32 -6.16 -4.33
N HIS A 273 -0.62 -7.04 -5.29
CA HIS A 273 -1.69 -6.84 -6.27
C HIS A 273 -3.03 -6.51 -5.59
N ALA A 274 -3.44 -7.32 -4.61
CA ALA A 274 -4.71 -7.10 -3.94
C ALA A 274 -4.77 -5.72 -3.27
N ILE A 275 -3.71 -5.30 -2.58
CA ILE A 275 -3.72 -4.08 -1.76
C ILE A 275 -3.41 -2.83 -2.59
N VAL A 276 -2.30 -2.84 -3.33
CA VAL A 276 -1.82 -1.68 -4.08
C VAL A 276 -2.81 -1.31 -5.16
N ASP A 277 -3.35 -2.29 -5.91
CA ASP A 277 -4.24 -1.98 -7.02
C ASP A 277 -5.59 -1.44 -6.53
N ALA A 278 -6.07 -1.94 -5.38
CA ALA A 278 -7.25 -1.40 -4.71
C ALA A 278 -7.05 0.07 -4.31
N ALA A 279 -5.91 0.41 -3.72
CA ALA A 279 -5.64 1.76 -3.25
C ALA A 279 -5.22 2.71 -4.39
N ILE A 280 -4.07 2.45 -5.01
CA ILE A 280 -3.42 3.33 -5.98
C ILE A 280 -4.22 3.42 -7.28
N GLY A 281 -4.79 2.31 -7.75
CA GLY A 281 -5.71 2.34 -8.90
C GLY A 281 -6.89 3.27 -8.65
N THR A 282 -7.46 3.22 -7.44
CA THR A 282 -8.56 4.11 -7.08
C THR A 282 -8.11 5.57 -7.01
N PHE A 283 -6.95 5.88 -6.42
CA PHE A 283 -6.48 7.27 -6.29
C PHE A 283 -6.19 7.89 -7.66
N ILE A 284 -5.50 7.15 -8.53
CA ILE A 284 -5.16 7.59 -9.90
C ILE A 284 -6.41 7.89 -10.71
N GLU A 285 -7.46 7.08 -10.59
CA GLU A 285 -8.62 7.20 -11.48
C GLU A 285 -9.74 8.06 -10.91
N TYR A 286 -10.01 7.97 -9.61
CA TYR A 286 -11.15 8.64 -8.96
C TYR A 286 -10.75 9.88 -8.17
N GLY A 287 -9.47 10.08 -7.88
CA GLY A 287 -8.97 11.31 -7.26
C GLY A 287 -8.64 12.43 -8.24
N THR A 288 -8.44 12.10 -9.52
CA THR A 288 -8.12 13.06 -10.58
C THR A 288 -9.40 13.67 -11.19
N THR A 289 -9.35 14.93 -11.62
CA THR A 289 -10.37 15.55 -12.50
C THR A 289 -9.87 15.70 -13.93
N ASN A 290 -8.57 15.48 -14.17
CA ASN A 290 -8.01 15.55 -15.50
C ASN A 290 -8.47 14.34 -16.33
N ARG A 291 -9.35 14.60 -17.31
CA ARG A 291 -9.94 13.58 -18.20
C ARG A 291 -9.40 13.64 -19.63
N ASP A 292 -8.11 13.90 -19.80
CA ASP A 292 -7.44 13.72 -21.08
C ASP A 292 -7.56 12.25 -21.54
N LYS A 293 -8.19 12.01 -22.70
CA LYS A 293 -8.41 10.66 -23.22
C LYS A 293 -7.11 10.01 -23.70
N ASN A 294 -6.06 10.78 -23.96
CA ASN A 294 -4.74 10.29 -24.37
C ASN A 294 -3.85 9.89 -23.19
N LYS A 295 -4.23 10.21 -21.95
CA LYS A 295 -3.46 9.79 -20.77
C LYS A 295 -3.64 8.28 -20.54
N GLU A 296 -2.64 7.61 -19.98
CA GLU A 296 -2.76 6.21 -19.59
C GLU A 296 -3.75 6.04 -18.43
N SER A 297 -4.60 5.03 -18.52
CA SER A 297 -5.44 4.51 -17.45
C SER A 297 -4.61 3.68 -16.46
N TYR A 298 -5.18 3.37 -15.30
CA TYR A 298 -4.47 2.51 -14.35
C TYR A 298 -4.17 1.12 -14.95
N ALA A 299 -5.09 0.55 -15.73
CA ALA A 299 -4.86 -0.74 -16.40
C ALA A 299 -3.67 -0.67 -17.39
N GLU A 300 -3.55 0.40 -18.17
CA GLU A 300 -2.43 0.59 -19.09
C GLU A 300 -1.09 0.71 -18.34
N LEU A 301 -1.08 1.47 -17.23
CA LEU A 301 0.10 1.60 -16.35
C LEU A 301 0.48 0.26 -15.69
N TRP A 302 -0.52 -0.48 -15.19
CA TRP A 302 -0.31 -1.80 -14.58
C TRP A 302 0.27 -2.78 -15.59
N HIS A 303 -0.27 -2.82 -16.82
CA HIS A 303 0.25 -3.69 -17.86
C HIS A 303 1.71 -3.35 -18.20
N ARG A 304 2.05 -2.06 -18.27
CA ARG A 304 3.42 -1.64 -18.56
C ARG A 304 4.39 -2.03 -17.45
N TRP A 305 4.11 -1.68 -16.20
CA TRP A 305 5.08 -1.85 -15.13
C TRP A 305 5.02 -3.22 -14.45
N ILE A 306 3.82 -3.76 -14.23
CA ILE A 306 3.67 -5.04 -13.54
C ILE A 306 3.81 -6.20 -14.53
N TYR A 307 3.15 -6.14 -15.68
CA TYR A 307 3.20 -7.25 -16.64
C TYR A 307 4.47 -7.22 -17.50
N GLU A 308 4.74 -6.12 -18.21
CA GLU A 308 5.92 -6.05 -19.10
C GLU A 308 7.22 -5.93 -18.31
N ASP A 309 7.39 -4.92 -17.46
CA ASP A 309 8.67 -4.70 -16.78
C ASP A 309 8.91 -5.76 -15.68
N TYR A 310 8.02 -5.91 -14.71
CA TYR A 310 8.26 -6.83 -13.60
C TYR A 310 8.10 -8.30 -13.96
N TYR A 311 6.91 -8.74 -14.36
CA TYR A 311 6.65 -10.15 -14.60
C TYR A 311 7.54 -10.69 -15.73
N ARG A 312 7.55 -10.06 -16.91
CA ARG A 312 8.27 -10.61 -18.06
C ARG A 312 9.78 -10.44 -17.97
N THR A 313 10.30 -9.32 -17.46
CA THR A 313 11.76 -9.09 -17.44
C THR A 313 12.44 -9.43 -16.11
N TYR A 314 11.70 -9.51 -15.00
CA TYR A 314 12.26 -9.81 -13.68
C TYR A 314 11.84 -11.18 -13.14
N MET A 315 10.54 -11.51 -13.10
CA MET A 315 10.08 -12.80 -12.55
C MET A 315 10.33 -13.99 -13.47
N LEU A 316 9.93 -13.92 -14.75
CA LEU A 316 10.10 -15.03 -15.71
C LEU A 316 11.55 -15.54 -15.78
N PRO A 317 12.59 -14.67 -15.81
CA PRO A 317 13.96 -15.15 -15.83
C PRO A 317 14.40 -15.94 -14.58
N LEU A 318 13.63 -15.93 -13.48
CA LEU A 318 13.95 -16.74 -12.30
C LEU A 318 13.74 -18.25 -12.56
N GLU A 319 12.93 -18.62 -13.55
CA GLU A 319 12.70 -20.02 -13.93
C GLU A 319 13.97 -20.73 -14.38
N LYS A 320 14.95 -19.99 -14.94
CA LYS A 320 16.25 -20.55 -15.32
C LYS A 320 17.07 -21.06 -14.12
N TYR A 321 16.70 -20.66 -12.91
CA TYR A 321 17.30 -21.13 -11.66
C TYR A 321 16.50 -22.25 -10.99
N GLY A 322 15.38 -22.69 -11.58
CA GLY A 322 14.53 -23.75 -11.04
C GLY A 322 13.33 -23.27 -10.22
N ILE A 323 13.07 -21.97 -10.17
CA ILE A 323 11.90 -21.40 -9.48
C ILE A 323 10.65 -21.54 -10.36
N LYS A 324 9.60 -22.15 -9.85
CA LYS A 324 8.30 -22.16 -10.49
C LYS A 324 7.59 -20.82 -10.33
N ILE A 325 7.34 -20.12 -11.43
CA ILE A 325 6.54 -18.90 -11.44
C ILE A 325 5.06 -19.23 -11.57
N HIS A 326 4.23 -18.55 -10.78
CA HIS A 326 2.78 -18.71 -10.80
C HIS A 326 2.14 -17.79 -11.86
N HIS A 327 2.31 -18.13 -13.14
CA HIS A 327 1.81 -17.30 -14.26
C HIS A 327 0.30 -17.09 -14.22
N ASP A 328 -0.46 -18.11 -13.80
CA ASP A 328 -1.92 -18.03 -13.70
C ASP A 328 -2.37 -16.99 -12.67
N ASP A 329 -1.61 -16.81 -11.58
CA ASP A 329 -1.89 -15.79 -10.57
C ASP A 329 -1.64 -14.37 -11.16
N VAL A 330 -0.66 -14.20 -12.05
CA VAL A 330 -0.41 -12.92 -12.77
C VAL A 330 -1.52 -12.64 -13.79
N ALA A 331 -1.93 -13.65 -14.55
CA ALA A 331 -3.02 -13.52 -15.51
C ALA A 331 -4.36 -13.22 -14.82
N GLU A 332 -4.63 -13.87 -13.69
CA GLU A 332 -5.82 -13.60 -12.88
C GLU A 332 -5.77 -12.19 -12.26
N ALA A 333 -4.61 -11.73 -11.79
CA ALA A 333 -4.47 -10.35 -11.30
C ALA A 333 -4.84 -9.31 -12.37
N TRP A 334 -4.42 -9.53 -13.62
CA TRP A 334 -4.82 -8.71 -14.76
C TRP A 334 -6.32 -8.80 -15.02
N ASP A 335 -6.88 -10.01 -15.06
CA ASP A 335 -8.31 -10.24 -15.29
C ASP A 335 -9.18 -9.57 -14.21
N ARG A 336 -8.74 -9.54 -12.96
CA ARG A 336 -9.43 -8.81 -11.89
C ARG A 336 -9.56 -7.33 -12.22
N ILE A 337 -8.52 -6.71 -12.78
CA ILE A 337 -8.54 -5.29 -13.17
C ILE A 337 -9.46 -5.08 -14.37
N VAL A 338 -9.23 -5.78 -15.49
CA VAL A 338 -9.86 -5.43 -16.78
C VAL A 338 -11.15 -6.17 -17.09
N LYS A 339 -11.41 -7.34 -16.48
CA LYS A 339 -12.63 -8.13 -16.70
C LYS A 339 -13.60 -8.07 -15.52
N LYS A 340 -13.08 -7.92 -14.30
CA LYS A 340 -13.90 -7.98 -13.07
C LYS A 340 -14.08 -6.61 -12.38
N ASN A 341 -13.58 -5.53 -13.00
CA ASN A 341 -13.73 -4.14 -12.56
C ASN A 341 -13.23 -3.88 -11.13
N TYR A 342 -12.11 -4.50 -10.75
CA TYR A 342 -11.61 -4.47 -9.36
C TYR A 342 -11.40 -3.06 -8.80
N VAL A 343 -10.73 -2.20 -9.56
CA VAL A 343 -10.46 -0.80 -9.16
C VAL A 343 -11.77 -0.02 -9.01
N HIS A 344 -12.69 -0.16 -9.97
CA HIS A 344 -13.96 0.57 -9.96
C HIS A 344 -14.90 0.13 -8.83
N LYS A 345 -14.94 -1.18 -8.53
CA LYS A 345 -15.67 -1.72 -7.36
C LYS A 345 -15.04 -1.25 -6.04
N THR A 346 -13.72 -1.04 -6.01
CA THR A 346 -13.03 -0.47 -4.84
C THR A 346 -13.39 0.99 -4.63
N ALA A 347 -13.41 1.79 -5.71
CA ALA A 347 -13.88 3.16 -5.65
C ALA A 347 -15.34 3.25 -5.19
N GLN A 348 -16.22 2.40 -5.73
CA GLN A 348 -17.61 2.30 -5.28
C GLN A 348 -17.70 2.01 -3.77
N PHE A 349 -16.89 1.09 -3.26
CA PHE A 349 -16.85 0.75 -1.84
C PHE A 349 -16.41 1.94 -0.96
N PHE A 350 -15.34 2.64 -1.31
CA PHE A 350 -14.89 3.82 -0.55
C PHE A 350 -15.92 4.96 -0.58
N THR A 351 -16.66 5.10 -1.69
CA THR A 351 -17.76 6.05 -1.82
C THR A 351 -18.96 5.66 -0.97
N VAL A 352 -19.34 4.38 -0.95
CA VAL A 352 -20.41 3.91 -0.05
C VAL A 352 -20.03 4.16 1.40
N GLY A 353 -18.76 3.91 1.74
CA GLY A 353 -18.21 4.15 3.07
C GLY A 353 -17.92 5.61 3.39
N TRP A 354 -18.36 6.60 2.58
CA TRP A 354 -17.92 7.99 2.71
C TRP A 354 -18.05 8.52 4.15
N SER A 355 -19.13 8.18 4.84
CA SER A 355 -19.40 8.69 6.19
C SER A 355 -18.51 8.09 7.27
N PHE A 356 -17.69 7.08 6.95
CA PHE A 356 -16.68 6.49 7.84
C PHE A 356 -15.25 6.88 7.46
N ASN A 357 -15.11 7.74 6.46
CA ASN A 357 -13.83 8.27 6.03
C ASN A 357 -13.35 9.36 6.98
N PHE A 358 -12.11 9.81 6.80
CA PHE A 358 -11.58 11.06 7.36
C PHE A 358 -11.20 12.05 6.24
N TRP A 359 -11.78 11.85 5.05
CA TRP A 359 -11.62 12.69 3.87
C TRP A 359 -12.95 12.80 3.14
N ARG A 360 -13.05 13.72 2.19
CA ARG A 360 -14.25 13.98 1.39
C ARG A 360 -14.18 13.23 0.06
N ILE A 361 -15.33 12.80 -0.45
CA ILE A 361 -15.43 12.10 -1.73
C ILE A 361 -16.67 12.55 -2.49
N GLU A 362 -16.48 13.21 -3.63
CA GLU A 362 -17.59 13.66 -4.47
C GLU A 362 -18.04 12.62 -5.50
N ALA A 363 -19.20 12.88 -6.09
CA ALA A 363 -19.70 12.12 -7.21
C ALA A 363 -18.90 12.38 -8.48
N GLN A 364 -18.75 11.32 -9.28
CA GLN A 364 -18.26 11.44 -10.64
C GLN A 364 -19.30 12.18 -11.51
N THR A 365 -18.80 13.00 -12.42
CA THR A 365 -19.53 13.87 -13.35
C THR A 365 -19.69 13.22 -14.73
N GLU A 366 -20.45 13.85 -15.62
CA GLU A 366 -20.58 13.39 -17.01
C GLU A 366 -19.23 13.27 -17.74
N LYS A 367 -18.30 14.20 -17.48
CA LYS A 367 -16.93 14.14 -18.05
C LYS A 367 -16.16 12.94 -17.53
N ASP A 368 -16.35 12.60 -16.25
CA ASP A 368 -15.75 11.41 -15.65
C ASP A 368 -16.33 10.16 -16.32
N PHE A 369 -17.65 10.09 -16.50
CA PHE A 369 -18.34 8.98 -17.16
C PHE A 369 -17.85 8.75 -18.59
N GLU A 370 -17.72 9.82 -19.39
CA GLU A 370 -17.20 9.71 -20.75
C GLU A 370 -15.77 9.17 -20.81
N TRP A 371 -14.92 9.58 -19.88
CA TRP A 371 -13.54 9.10 -19.82
C TRP A 371 -13.47 7.64 -19.38
N PHE A 372 -14.25 7.28 -18.35
CA PHE A 372 -14.32 5.90 -17.90
C PHE A 372 -14.88 4.98 -18.98
N GLU A 373 -15.95 5.37 -19.68
CA GLU A 373 -16.50 4.55 -20.77
C GLU A 373 -15.52 4.44 -21.95
N HIS A 374 -14.71 5.48 -22.20
CA HIS A 374 -13.68 5.44 -23.23
C HIS A 374 -12.53 4.47 -22.88
N LYS A 375 -12.06 4.50 -21.64
CA LYS A 375 -10.94 3.65 -21.17
C LYS A 375 -11.39 2.23 -20.78
N TYR A 376 -12.62 2.10 -20.31
CA TYR A 376 -13.24 0.88 -19.80
C TYR A 376 -14.66 0.74 -20.38
N PRO A 377 -14.80 0.26 -21.64
CA PRO A 377 -16.10 0.08 -22.26
C PRO A 377 -17.04 -0.80 -21.42
N GLY A 378 -18.28 -0.34 -21.20
CA GLY A 378 -19.25 -0.97 -20.31
C GLY A 378 -19.25 -0.44 -18.88
N TRP A 379 -18.30 0.41 -18.50
CA TRP A 379 -18.23 1.01 -17.16
C TRP A 379 -19.53 1.75 -16.80
N TYR A 380 -20.09 2.53 -17.73
CA TYR A 380 -21.30 3.31 -17.43
C TYR A 380 -22.51 2.41 -17.15
N ALA A 381 -22.60 1.28 -17.85
CA ALA A 381 -23.68 0.32 -17.65
C ALA A 381 -23.66 -0.34 -16.27
N GLU A 382 -22.47 -0.52 -15.66
CA GLU A 382 -22.33 -1.10 -14.32
C GLU A 382 -22.35 -0.04 -13.20
N PHE A 383 -21.69 1.11 -13.40
CA PHE A 383 -21.44 2.08 -12.33
C PHE A 383 -22.18 3.42 -12.48
N GLY A 384 -22.75 3.72 -13.65
CA GLY A 384 -23.34 5.03 -13.94
C GLY A 384 -24.47 5.39 -12.97
N ASP A 385 -25.42 4.47 -12.73
CA ASP A 385 -26.53 4.72 -11.82
C ASP A 385 -26.08 4.82 -10.35
N PHE A 386 -25.01 4.13 -9.96
CA PHE A 386 -24.43 4.29 -8.62
C PHE A 386 -23.95 5.71 -8.38
N TRP A 387 -23.23 6.29 -9.35
CA TRP A 387 -22.71 7.64 -9.20
C TRP A 387 -23.82 8.71 -9.26
N LYS A 388 -24.90 8.46 -10.00
CA LYS A 388 -26.12 9.30 -9.93
C LYS A 388 -26.77 9.24 -8.54
N TRP A 389 -26.89 8.04 -7.96
CA TRP A 389 -27.36 7.89 -6.58
C TRP A 389 -26.48 8.64 -5.59
N HIS A 390 -25.14 8.51 -5.70
CA HIS A 390 -24.23 9.25 -4.83
C HIS A 390 -24.40 10.76 -4.96
N ALA A 391 -24.51 11.28 -6.19
CA ALA A 391 -24.77 12.71 -6.41
C ALA A 391 -26.08 13.16 -5.74
N LYS A 392 -27.17 12.42 -5.95
CA LYS A 392 -28.49 12.68 -5.38
C LYS A 392 -28.49 12.67 -3.85
N LEU A 393 -27.86 11.66 -3.26
CA LEU A 393 -27.80 11.46 -1.81
C LEU A 393 -26.68 12.24 -1.12
N SER A 394 -25.88 13.04 -1.86
CA SER A 394 -24.76 13.79 -1.28
C SER A 394 -25.19 15.02 -0.47
N VAL A 395 -26.47 15.38 -0.45
CA VAL A 395 -26.96 16.59 0.24
C VAL A 395 -27.47 16.27 1.64
N PRO A 396 -27.21 17.12 2.66
CA PRO A 396 -27.72 16.90 4.00
C PRO A 396 -29.24 16.73 4.05
N GLY A 397 -29.70 15.79 4.87
CA GLY A 397 -31.13 15.45 5.03
C GLY A 397 -31.57 14.25 4.19
N GLU A 398 -30.80 13.88 3.17
CA GLU A 398 -30.99 12.61 2.47
C GLU A 398 -30.55 11.41 3.33
N LYS A 399 -30.97 10.20 2.94
CA LYS A 399 -30.48 8.98 3.58
C LYS A 399 -29.02 8.73 3.18
N ASN A 400 -28.18 8.47 4.17
CA ASN A 400 -26.81 8.03 3.93
C ASN A 400 -26.79 6.78 3.02
N ILE A 401 -25.97 6.81 1.97
CA ILE A 401 -25.93 5.77 0.93
C ILE A 401 -25.63 4.37 1.48
N ALA A 402 -24.82 4.23 2.54
CA ALA A 402 -24.51 2.94 3.17
C ALA A 402 -25.74 2.28 3.84
N PHE A 403 -26.77 3.07 4.13
CA PHE A 403 -28.00 2.64 4.80
C PHE A 403 -29.24 2.83 3.92
N ASN A 404 -29.06 3.15 2.64
CA ASN A 404 -30.16 3.37 1.71
C ASN A 404 -30.39 2.13 0.83
N GLY A 405 -31.36 1.29 1.24
CA GLY A 405 -31.75 0.09 0.50
C GLY A 405 -32.25 0.34 -0.92
N ASP A 406 -32.73 1.56 -1.23
CA ASP A 406 -33.24 1.91 -2.56
C ASP A 406 -32.13 1.90 -3.63
N VAL A 407 -30.86 2.04 -3.22
CA VAL A 407 -29.69 2.00 -4.11
C VAL A 407 -29.43 0.56 -4.61
N GLY A 408 -29.82 -0.46 -3.84
CA GLY A 408 -29.54 -1.86 -4.16
C GLY A 408 -28.10 -2.32 -3.89
N TYR A 409 -27.26 -1.48 -3.30
CA TYR A 409 -25.89 -1.86 -2.92
C TYR A 409 -25.88 -2.82 -1.73
N VAL A 410 -25.07 -3.88 -1.80
CA VAL A 410 -24.89 -4.85 -0.71
C VAL A 410 -23.49 -4.74 -0.14
N TYR A 411 -23.39 -4.39 1.15
CA TYR A 411 -22.11 -4.24 1.84
C TYR A 411 -21.27 -5.54 1.79
N PRO A 412 -19.97 -5.47 1.48
CA PRO A 412 -19.15 -6.66 1.27
C PRO A 412 -18.70 -7.33 2.59
N HIS A 413 -18.35 -8.61 2.51
CA HIS A 413 -17.49 -9.24 3.52
C HIS A 413 -16.08 -8.64 3.46
N ARG A 414 -15.32 -8.72 4.56
CA ARG A 414 -13.90 -8.35 4.56
C ARG A 414 -13.01 -9.57 4.31
N CYS A 415 -11.93 -9.39 3.54
CA CYS A 415 -10.94 -10.43 3.36
C CYS A 415 -10.07 -10.51 4.60
N TRP A 416 -9.92 -11.71 5.16
CA TRP A 416 -9.03 -11.92 6.29
C TRP A 416 -7.56 -11.72 5.92
N SER A 417 -7.13 -11.98 4.68
CA SER A 417 -5.70 -11.94 4.34
C SER A 417 -5.22 -10.53 4.01
N CYS A 418 -5.77 -9.92 2.96
CA CYS A 418 -5.32 -8.62 2.44
C CYS A 418 -6.07 -7.41 3.03
N MET A 419 -7.07 -7.65 3.89
CA MET A 419 -7.95 -6.61 4.44
C MET A 419 -8.80 -5.84 3.43
N VAL A 420 -8.62 -6.00 2.12
CA VAL A 420 -9.51 -5.43 1.10
C VAL A 420 -10.88 -6.14 1.15
N PRO A 421 -12.01 -5.44 0.97
CA PRO A 421 -13.31 -6.11 0.97
C PRO A 421 -13.46 -7.10 -0.20
N CYS A 422 -14.36 -8.06 -0.05
CA CYS A 422 -14.65 -9.10 -1.02
C CYS A 422 -15.55 -8.57 -2.14
N LEU A 423 -15.00 -7.66 -2.95
CA LEU A 423 -15.76 -6.84 -3.91
C LEU A 423 -16.12 -7.58 -5.19
N ILE A 424 -15.23 -8.45 -5.66
CA ILE A 424 -15.48 -9.37 -6.77
C ILE A 424 -16.22 -10.57 -6.18
N ARG A 425 -17.51 -10.66 -6.49
CA ARG A 425 -18.45 -11.51 -5.75
C ARG A 425 -18.26 -12.98 -6.13
N GLU A 426 -17.97 -13.23 -7.39
CA GLU A 426 -17.68 -14.54 -7.95
C GLU A 426 -16.40 -15.18 -7.36
N ASP A 427 -15.42 -14.37 -6.94
CA ASP A 427 -14.15 -14.85 -6.36
C ASP A 427 -14.24 -15.10 -4.84
N PHE A 428 -15.33 -14.67 -4.21
CA PHE A 428 -15.53 -14.81 -2.77
C PHE A 428 -15.41 -16.27 -2.34
N CYS A 429 -14.62 -16.53 -1.32
CA CYS A 429 -14.53 -17.86 -0.72
C CYS A 429 -14.41 -17.78 0.81
N CYS A 430 -14.65 -18.90 1.46
CA CYS A 430 -14.57 -19.06 2.90
C CYS A 430 -13.78 -20.32 3.20
N ASP A 431 -13.11 -20.35 4.36
CA ASP A 431 -12.46 -21.56 4.83
C ASP A 431 -12.30 -21.53 6.36
N GLU A 432 -12.17 -22.71 6.95
CA GLU A 432 -11.86 -22.89 8.35
C GLU A 432 -10.35 -23.00 8.55
N VAL A 433 -9.82 -22.20 9.48
CA VAL A 433 -8.43 -22.24 9.95
C VAL A 433 -8.46 -22.22 11.47
N ASP A 434 -7.74 -23.13 12.13
CA ASP A 434 -7.71 -23.28 13.60
C ASP A 434 -9.10 -23.30 14.26
N GLY A 435 -10.05 -24.02 13.65
CA GLY A 435 -11.42 -24.16 14.16
C GLY A 435 -12.29 -22.90 14.02
N LYS A 436 -11.85 -21.89 13.26
CA LYS A 436 -12.60 -20.65 13.02
C LYS A 436 -12.83 -20.42 11.53
N MET A 437 -14.06 -20.04 11.19
CA MET A 437 -14.42 -19.64 9.84
C MET A 437 -13.92 -18.23 9.52
N TYR A 438 -13.39 -18.06 8.32
CA TYR A 438 -12.91 -16.79 7.75
C TYR A 438 -13.42 -16.59 6.33
N THR A 439 -13.48 -15.32 5.92
CA THR A 439 -13.88 -14.87 4.59
C THR A 439 -12.69 -14.34 3.80
N TYR A 440 -12.66 -14.59 2.49
CA TYR A 440 -11.58 -14.17 1.60
C TYR A 440 -12.14 -13.60 0.31
N CYS A 441 -11.47 -12.56 -0.20
CA CYS A 441 -11.86 -11.91 -1.45
C CYS A 441 -11.46 -12.70 -2.71
N SER A 442 -10.62 -13.73 -2.55
CA SER A 442 -10.15 -14.58 -3.64
C SER A 442 -9.50 -15.86 -3.12
N GLU A 443 -9.35 -16.84 -4.02
CA GLU A 443 -8.61 -18.07 -3.72
C GLU A 443 -7.14 -17.79 -3.35
N GLY A 444 -6.46 -16.84 -4.02
CA GLY A 444 -5.08 -16.48 -3.64
C GLY A 444 -4.97 -15.93 -2.22
N CYS A 445 -5.99 -15.19 -1.74
CA CYS A 445 -6.05 -14.74 -0.34
C CYS A 445 -6.32 -15.90 0.62
N ARG A 446 -7.22 -16.82 0.27
CA ARG A 446 -7.49 -18.03 1.06
C ARG A 446 -6.24 -18.92 1.15
N TRP A 447 -5.57 -19.18 0.03
CA TRP A 447 -4.30 -19.91 -0.03
C TRP A 447 -3.23 -19.25 0.83
N THR A 448 -3.12 -17.91 0.79
CA THR A 448 -2.17 -17.17 1.63
C THR A 448 -2.36 -17.53 3.12
N HIS A 449 -3.57 -17.40 3.64
CA HIS A 449 -3.81 -17.66 5.07
C HIS A 449 -3.70 -19.15 5.42
N LYS A 450 -4.31 -20.03 4.61
CA LYS A 450 -4.46 -21.44 4.96
C LYS A 450 -3.23 -22.29 4.65
N VAL A 451 -2.49 -21.94 3.60
CA VAL A 451 -1.39 -22.77 3.08
C VAL A 451 -0.05 -22.07 3.29
N ALA A 452 0.12 -20.82 2.83
CA ALA A 452 1.43 -20.16 2.90
C ALA A 452 1.88 -19.86 4.34
N PHE A 453 0.93 -19.51 5.22
CA PHE A 453 1.16 -19.23 6.64
C PHE A 453 0.84 -20.43 7.55
N ALA A 454 0.72 -21.65 7.00
CA ALA A 454 0.62 -22.85 7.80
C ALA A 454 1.95 -23.15 8.51
N ALA A 455 1.90 -23.97 9.57
CA ALA A 455 3.10 -24.40 10.28
C ALA A 455 4.03 -25.29 9.41
N GLU A 456 3.47 -25.91 8.38
CA GLU A 456 4.16 -26.72 7.39
C GLU A 456 3.70 -26.32 5.99
N TYR A 457 4.63 -26.17 5.07
CA TYR A 457 4.38 -25.93 3.66
C TYR A 457 4.93 -27.10 2.83
N GLU A 458 4.04 -27.88 2.22
CA GLU A 458 4.39 -29.00 1.34
C GLU A 458 5.42 -29.99 1.96
N GLY A 459 5.19 -30.46 3.18
CA GLY A 459 6.11 -31.39 3.87
C GLY A 459 7.24 -30.71 4.65
N ARG A 460 7.42 -29.39 4.50
CA ARG A 460 8.50 -28.64 5.16
C ARG A 460 7.97 -27.80 6.30
N ALA A 461 8.51 -27.98 7.50
CA ALA A 461 8.23 -27.10 8.62
C ALA A 461 8.71 -25.67 8.33
N THR A 462 7.86 -24.68 8.59
CA THR A 462 8.16 -23.26 8.39
C THR A 462 7.92 -22.43 9.64
N PRO A 463 8.66 -22.70 10.73
CA PRO A 463 8.43 -22.06 12.03
C PRO A 463 8.68 -20.55 12.04
N ALA A 464 9.44 -20.00 11.09
CA ALA A 464 9.70 -18.57 11.02
C ALA A 464 8.53 -17.77 10.42
N MET A 465 7.69 -18.39 9.57
CA MET A 465 6.65 -17.70 8.79
C MET A 465 5.56 -17.01 9.63
N GLY A 466 5.37 -17.45 10.87
CA GLY A 466 4.36 -16.89 11.77
C GLY A 466 2.92 -17.23 11.34
N ARG A 467 1.95 -16.42 11.76
CA ARG A 467 0.53 -16.62 11.47
C ARG A 467 -0.25 -15.31 11.50
N PHE A 468 -1.36 -15.28 10.78
CA PHE A 468 -2.34 -14.21 10.92
C PHE A 468 -3.05 -14.32 12.28
N SER A 469 -3.10 -13.23 13.04
CA SER A 469 -3.70 -13.23 14.37
C SER A 469 -4.24 -11.85 14.77
N GLY A 470 -4.87 -11.77 15.95
CA GLY A 470 -5.44 -10.54 16.48
C GLY A 470 -6.84 -10.21 15.97
N ARG A 471 -7.32 -9.03 16.36
CA ARG A 471 -8.58 -8.44 15.88
C ARG A 471 -8.26 -7.58 14.68
N ARG A 472 -8.69 -8.00 13.49
CA ARG A 472 -8.25 -7.40 12.22
C ARG A 472 -9.37 -6.63 11.53
N GLU A 473 -10.57 -7.18 11.47
CA GLU A 473 -11.69 -6.55 10.77
C GLU A 473 -12.27 -5.37 11.56
N TRP A 474 -12.31 -4.20 10.90
CA TRP A 474 -12.86 -2.98 11.46
C TRP A 474 -14.36 -3.13 11.81
N GLU A 475 -15.10 -3.87 11.00
CA GLU A 475 -16.53 -4.10 11.18
C GLU A 475 -16.82 -4.87 12.48
N GLU A 476 -15.90 -5.75 12.93
CA GLU A 476 -16.00 -6.39 14.24
C GLU A 476 -15.80 -5.41 15.40
N CYS A 477 -15.09 -4.29 15.20
CA CYS A 477 -14.87 -3.23 16.19
C CYS A 477 -16.15 -2.52 16.60
N TYR A 478 -16.99 -2.20 15.61
CA TYR A 478 -18.16 -1.35 15.79
C TYR A 478 -19.49 -2.10 15.64
N HIS A 479 -19.47 -3.44 15.66
CA HIS A 479 -20.70 -4.23 15.59
C HIS A 479 -21.69 -3.87 16.70
N GLY A 480 -22.90 -3.44 16.32
CA GLY A 480 -23.98 -3.04 17.22
C GLY A 480 -23.91 -1.59 17.69
N TRP A 481 -22.93 -0.81 17.25
CA TRP A 481 -22.83 0.61 17.60
C TRP A 481 -23.76 1.46 16.72
N ASP A 482 -24.19 2.60 17.27
CA ASP A 482 -24.76 3.68 16.46
C ASP A 482 -23.65 4.33 15.63
N HIS A 483 -23.97 4.66 14.38
CA HIS A 483 -23.05 5.27 13.44
C HIS A 483 -22.48 6.61 13.94
N ALA A 484 -23.30 7.48 14.54
CA ALA A 484 -22.80 8.75 15.08
C ALA A 484 -21.82 8.53 16.24
N ASP A 485 -22.11 7.55 17.11
CA ASP A 485 -21.25 7.24 18.26
C ASP A 485 -19.91 6.62 17.81
N ALA A 486 -19.93 5.79 16.75
CA ALA A 486 -18.70 5.30 16.13
C ALA A 486 -17.84 6.43 15.57
N MET A 487 -18.46 7.43 14.91
CA MET A 487 -17.72 8.59 14.38
C MET A 487 -17.06 9.45 15.47
N VAL A 488 -17.71 9.57 16.63
CA VAL A 488 -17.14 10.23 17.82
C VAL A 488 -15.93 9.45 18.35
N ASP A 489 -16.03 8.13 18.49
CA ASP A 489 -14.91 7.27 18.96
C ASP A 489 -13.71 7.27 18.00
N LEU A 490 -13.99 7.25 16.70
CA LEU A 490 -12.97 7.39 15.66
C LEU A 490 -12.25 8.74 15.72
N GLY A 491 -12.93 9.78 16.21
CA GLY A 491 -12.45 11.17 16.19
C GLY A 491 -12.63 11.82 14.83
N PHE A 492 -13.56 11.35 14.00
CA PHE A 492 -13.79 11.83 12.64
C PHE A 492 -14.86 12.93 12.61
N VAL A 493 -14.79 13.81 13.61
CA VAL A 493 -15.68 14.96 13.84
C VAL A 493 -14.80 16.20 13.96
N ARG A 494 -15.23 17.30 13.35
CA ARG A 494 -14.51 18.58 13.37
C ARG A 494 -14.50 19.19 14.77
N SER A 495 -13.71 20.25 14.93
CA SER A 495 -13.51 20.95 16.20
C SER A 495 -14.77 21.58 16.81
N ASP A 496 -15.84 21.76 16.03
CA ASP A 496 -17.16 22.17 16.53
C ASP A 496 -17.92 21.06 17.28
N GLY A 497 -17.38 19.84 17.30
CA GLY A 497 -17.96 18.67 17.97
C GLY A 497 -19.21 18.11 17.29
N LYS A 498 -19.57 18.59 16.09
CA LYS A 498 -20.81 18.23 15.40
C LYS A 498 -20.62 17.89 13.92
N THR A 499 -19.86 18.69 13.20
CA THR A 499 -19.69 18.54 11.75
C THR A 499 -18.77 17.37 11.46
N LEU A 500 -19.15 16.51 10.52
CA LEU A 500 -18.29 15.39 10.12
C LEU A 500 -17.06 15.90 9.38
N VAL A 501 -15.91 15.30 9.67
CA VAL A 501 -14.72 15.44 8.82
C VAL A 501 -15.03 14.94 7.41
N PRO A 502 -15.52 13.70 7.23
CA PRO A 502 -15.89 13.22 5.90
C PRO A 502 -17.13 13.90 5.35
N GLN A 503 -17.18 14.06 4.03
CA GLN A 503 -18.33 14.60 3.30
C GLN A 503 -18.49 13.90 1.94
N PRO A 504 -19.71 13.70 1.42
CA PRO A 504 -19.94 13.08 0.12
C PRO A 504 -19.84 14.07 -1.05
N HIS A 505 -19.16 15.21 -0.87
CA HIS A 505 -19.03 16.29 -1.85
C HIS A 505 -17.87 17.23 -1.50
N LEU A 506 -17.53 18.11 -2.46
CA LEU A 506 -16.57 19.20 -2.31
C LEU A 506 -17.23 20.59 -2.17
N ARG A 507 -18.49 20.64 -1.70
CA ARG A 507 -19.12 21.90 -1.23
C ARG A 507 -18.68 22.23 0.20
N PHE A 508 -17.94 23.31 0.39
CA PHE A 508 -17.29 23.65 1.67
C PHE A 508 -18.12 24.58 2.58
N GLU A 509 -19.27 25.09 2.10
CA GLU A 509 -20.12 25.95 2.93
C GLU A 509 -20.81 25.15 4.05
N GLN A 510 -20.91 25.75 5.24
CA GLN A 510 -21.46 25.08 6.42
C GLN A 510 -22.88 24.51 6.21
N LYS A 511 -23.71 25.19 5.41
CA LYS A 511 -25.09 24.77 5.10
C LYS A 511 -25.15 23.43 4.34
N ASP A 512 -24.07 23.09 3.63
CA ASP A 512 -23.99 21.88 2.82
C ASP A 512 -23.36 20.72 3.60
N MET A 513 -22.84 20.94 4.81
CA MET A 513 -22.06 19.95 5.55
C MET A 513 -22.94 18.96 6.32
N TRP A 514 -22.57 17.68 6.23
CA TRP A 514 -23.14 16.62 7.04
C TRP A 514 -22.63 16.68 8.48
N THR A 515 -23.51 16.33 9.42
CA THR A 515 -23.26 16.38 10.86
C THR A 515 -23.63 15.05 11.51
N LEU A 516 -23.22 14.85 12.77
CA LEU A 516 -23.61 13.68 13.57
C LEU A 516 -25.13 13.45 13.61
N ASP A 517 -25.94 14.52 13.61
CA ASP A 517 -27.40 14.40 13.64
C ASP A 517 -27.95 13.74 12.37
N HIS A 518 -27.31 13.97 11.21
CA HIS A 518 -27.77 13.40 9.93
C HIS A 518 -27.49 11.91 9.79
N ILE A 519 -26.57 11.36 10.59
CA ILE A 519 -26.15 9.95 10.50
C ILE A 519 -26.60 9.08 11.68
N ARG A 520 -27.15 9.71 12.73
CA ARG A 520 -27.64 9.04 13.94
C ARG A 520 -28.83 8.13 13.64
N GLY A 521 -28.95 7.04 14.40
CA GLY A 521 -30.02 6.04 14.28
C GLY A 521 -29.69 4.87 13.35
N ASN A 522 -28.51 4.88 12.72
CA ASN A 522 -28.04 3.79 11.89
C ASN A 522 -27.16 2.83 12.71
N THR A 523 -27.51 1.55 12.77
CA THR A 523 -26.75 0.54 13.52
C THR A 523 -25.75 -0.20 12.63
N LEU A 524 -24.51 -0.31 13.09
CA LEU A 524 -23.42 -0.97 12.36
C LEU A 524 -23.45 -2.50 12.52
N GLY A 525 -23.28 -3.21 11.41
CA GLY A 525 -23.22 -4.68 11.35
C GLY A 525 -21.83 -5.19 11.01
N SER A 526 -21.49 -6.40 11.47
CA SER A 526 -20.26 -7.09 11.11
C SER A 526 -20.62 -8.25 10.20
N PRO A 527 -20.22 -8.23 8.92
CA PRO A 527 -20.48 -9.33 7.99
C PRO A 527 -19.92 -10.66 8.51
N LEU A 528 -18.72 -10.67 9.09
CA LEU A 528 -18.11 -11.89 9.62
C LEU A 528 -18.82 -12.43 10.86
N ARG A 529 -19.25 -11.58 11.81
CA ARG A 529 -20.03 -12.04 12.96
C ARG A 529 -21.39 -12.59 12.53
N GLY A 530 -22.06 -11.90 11.60
CA GLY A 530 -23.32 -12.38 11.02
C GLY A 530 -23.14 -13.74 10.36
N PHE A 531 -22.10 -13.91 9.55
CA PHE A 531 -21.79 -15.17 8.88
C PHE A 531 -21.46 -16.31 9.86
N ARG A 532 -20.66 -16.03 10.90
CA ARG A 532 -20.32 -17.03 11.93
C ARG A 532 -21.53 -17.48 12.75
N ALA A 533 -22.54 -16.62 12.90
CA ALA A 533 -23.78 -16.95 13.60
C ALA A 533 -24.70 -17.91 12.81
N LEU A 534 -24.52 -18.02 11.48
CA LEU A 534 -25.23 -19.01 10.66
C LEU A 534 -24.82 -20.44 11.03
N LYS A 535 -25.77 -21.38 10.96
CA LYS A 535 -25.48 -22.80 11.20
C LYS A 535 -24.57 -23.36 10.10
N ALA A 536 -23.63 -24.21 10.50
CA ALA A 536 -22.74 -24.89 9.57
C ALA A 536 -23.54 -25.77 8.58
N GLY A 537 -23.00 -25.95 7.37
CA GLY A 537 -23.66 -26.64 6.27
C GLY A 537 -24.63 -25.70 5.54
N THR A 538 -25.89 -26.13 5.41
CA THR A 538 -26.86 -25.56 4.46
C THR A 538 -27.07 -24.04 4.57
N GLU A 539 -27.11 -23.47 5.79
CA GLU A 539 -27.32 -22.01 5.94
C GLU A 539 -26.10 -21.20 5.46
N ARG A 540 -24.88 -21.64 5.78
CA ARG A 540 -23.65 -20.98 5.31
C ARG A 540 -23.44 -21.17 3.81
N ASP A 541 -23.69 -22.37 3.28
CA ASP A 541 -23.56 -22.65 1.86
C ASP A 541 -24.53 -21.80 1.03
N ALA A 542 -25.76 -21.64 1.52
CA ALA A 542 -26.75 -20.75 0.92
C ALA A 542 -26.30 -19.28 0.96
N ALA A 543 -25.74 -18.81 2.09
CA ALA A 543 -25.23 -17.45 2.20
C ALA A 543 -24.03 -17.18 1.26
N ILE A 544 -23.11 -18.14 1.11
CA ILE A 544 -21.99 -18.05 0.17
C ILE A 544 -22.52 -18.00 -1.27
N ALA A 545 -23.45 -18.90 -1.62
CA ALA A 545 -24.04 -18.94 -2.96
C ALA A 545 -24.79 -17.64 -3.28
N GLU A 546 -25.53 -17.09 -2.32
CA GLU A 546 -26.23 -15.81 -2.48
C GLU A 546 -25.25 -14.65 -2.66
N TYR A 547 -24.20 -14.57 -1.84
CA TYR A 547 -23.17 -13.54 -1.97
C TYR A 547 -22.51 -13.56 -3.36
N ARG A 548 -22.20 -14.75 -3.88
CA ARG A 548 -21.57 -14.96 -5.19
C ARG A 548 -22.47 -14.58 -6.38
N LYS A 549 -23.80 -14.55 -6.23
CA LYS A 549 -24.70 -14.02 -7.27
C LYS A 549 -24.48 -12.53 -7.52
N GLY A 550 -23.89 -11.83 -6.56
CA GLY A 550 -23.69 -10.39 -6.59
C GLY A 550 -24.98 -9.61 -6.37
N PHE A 551 -24.95 -8.33 -6.74
CA PHE A 551 -26.07 -7.41 -6.61
C PHE A 551 -26.15 -6.53 -7.85
N LYS A 552 -27.27 -5.82 -8.01
CA LYS A 552 -27.44 -4.80 -9.04
C LYS A 552 -27.80 -3.48 -8.38
N ILE A 553 -27.18 -2.42 -8.87
CA ILE A 553 -27.59 -1.07 -8.50
C ILE A 553 -28.94 -0.80 -9.16
N ASN A 554 -29.89 -0.29 -8.39
CA ASN A 554 -31.19 0.08 -8.92
C ASN A 554 -31.07 1.37 -9.75
N PRO A 555 -31.87 1.54 -10.82
CA PRO A 555 -31.88 2.79 -11.58
C PRO A 555 -32.16 4.00 -10.67
N CYS A 556 -31.34 5.04 -10.80
CA CYS A 556 -31.55 6.29 -10.08
C CYS A 556 -32.59 7.14 -10.83
N ASN A 557 -33.84 7.06 -10.39
CA ASN A 557 -34.95 7.88 -10.93
C ASN A 557 -34.98 9.29 -10.33
#